data_AF-A0A1F9PSB5-F1
#
_entry.id   AF-A0A1F9PSB5-F1
#
_cell.length_a   1.000
_cell.length_b   1.000
_cell.length_c   1.000
_cell.angle_alpha   90.00
_cell.angle_beta   90.00
_cell.angle_gamma   90.00
#
_symmetry.space_group_name_H-M   'P 1'
#
loop_
_entity.id
_entity.type
_entity.pdbx_description
1 polymer ?
#
loop_
_entity_poly.entity_id
_entity_poly.type
_entity_poly.pdbx_seq_one_letter_code
_entity_poly.pdbx_strand_id
1 'polypeptide(L)'
;MKCPACGQTNMAETIREETLAYGGQSLTLHAMHGTFCSSCGEGIWDAESYRRYTEAQAGLLRTVKGDVSADIKRIRKSLKLTQTELAEIFGVGKVAFSRYERGETRPPAPLVTLLKLVERHPELLVEMRGLKTQGEATRGAAQCLSQVAKKRAVG
;
A
#
# COMPACT_ATOMS: atom_id res chain seq x y z
N MET A 1 -30.97 25.19 3.25
CA MET A 1 -31.00 23.78 3.74
C MET A 1 -30.54 23.74 5.20
N LYS A 2 -30.97 22.78 6.03
CA LYS A 2 -30.42 22.60 7.39
C LYS A 2 -29.04 21.95 7.32
N CYS A 3 -28.12 22.40 8.16
CA CYS A 3 -26.83 21.79 8.37
C CYS A 3 -27.01 20.41 9.01
N PRO A 4 -26.44 19.33 8.45
CA PRO A 4 -26.57 17.98 9.00
C PRO A 4 -25.81 17.78 10.32
N ALA A 5 -24.80 18.61 10.61
CA ALA A 5 -23.99 18.50 11.83
C ALA A 5 -24.62 19.21 13.03
N CYS A 6 -25.10 20.46 12.87
CA CYS A 6 -25.61 21.28 13.98
C CYS A 6 -27.10 21.63 13.89
N GLY A 7 -27.80 21.26 12.81
CA GLY A 7 -29.23 21.50 12.64
C GLY A 7 -29.64 22.94 12.27
N GLN A 8 -28.70 23.89 12.30
CA GLN A 8 -28.94 25.30 11.93
C GLN A 8 -29.22 25.46 10.43
N THR A 9 -29.93 26.51 10.02
CA THR A 9 -30.34 26.74 8.61
C THR A 9 -29.36 27.60 7.81
N ASN A 10 -28.23 27.99 8.41
CA ASN A 10 -27.29 28.96 7.89
C ASN A 10 -26.23 28.35 6.95
N MET A 11 -26.66 27.52 6.00
CA MET A 11 -25.80 26.98 4.95
C MET A 11 -25.70 28.01 3.81
N ALA A 12 -24.49 28.44 3.48
CA ALA A 12 -24.24 29.47 2.47
C ALA A 12 -23.16 29.02 1.47
N GLU A 13 -23.34 29.41 0.21
CA GLU A 13 -22.31 29.25 -0.81
C GLU A 13 -21.08 30.06 -0.41
N THR A 14 -19.91 29.42 -0.45
CA THR A 14 -18.64 30.06 -0.11
C THR A 14 -17.55 29.60 -1.05
N ILE A 15 -16.62 30.51 -1.33
CA ILE A 15 -15.35 30.22 -2.02
C ILE A 15 -14.24 30.38 -0.99
N ARG A 16 -13.38 29.37 -0.83
CA ARG A 16 -12.30 29.37 0.17
C ARG A 16 -11.00 28.82 -0.42
N GLU A 17 -9.90 29.10 0.27
CA GLU A 17 -8.65 28.38 0.07
C GLU A 17 -8.62 27.16 0.99
N GLU A 18 -8.09 26.06 0.50
CA GLU A 18 -7.95 24.82 1.26
C GLU A 18 -6.51 24.33 1.17
N THR A 19 -5.85 24.10 2.31
CA THR A 19 -4.46 23.63 2.34
C THR A 19 -4.39 22.18 2.79
N LEU A 20 -3.97 21.31 1.88
CA LEU A 20 -3.66 19.92 2.15
C LEU A 20 -2.23 19.80 2.66
N ALA A 21 -2.02 19.15 3.81
CA ALA A 21 -0.69 18.86 4.34
C ALA A 21 -0.54 17.39 4.73
N TYR A 22 0.55 16.76 4.30
CA TYR A 22 0.87 15.38 4.64
C TYR A 22 2.37 15.12 4.53
N GLY A 23 2.96 14.44 5.52
CA GLY A 23 4.37 14.03 5.48
C GLY A 23 5.37 15.16 5.22
N GLY A 24 5.13 16.35 5.80
CA GLY A 24 6.00 17.52 5.63
C GLY A 24 5.87 18.24 4.28
N GLN A 25 4.97 17.79 3.40
CA GLN A 25 4.61 18.45 2.15
C GLN A 25 3.24 19.11 2.28
N SER A 26 3.05 20.25 1.63
CA SER A 26 1.76 20.96 1.59
C SER A 26 1.42 21.45 0.18
N LEU A 27 0.13 21.49 -0.13
CA LEU A 27 -0.43 22.01 -1.37
C LEU A 27 -1.68 22.82 -1.05
N THR A 28 -1.74 24.06 -1.54
CA THR A 28 -2.90 24.94 -1.37
C THR A 28 -3.76 24.92 -2.65
N LEU A 29 -5.05 24.67 -2.47
CA LEU A 29 -6.08 24.72 -3.49
C LEU A 29 -6.81 26.05 -3.36
N HIS A 30 -6.66 26.89 -4.38
CA HIS A 30 -7.31 28.20 -4.45
C HIS A 30 -8.70 28.09 -5.07
N ALA A 31 -9.57 29.04 -4.73
CA ALA A 31 -10.92 29.14 -5.28
C ALA A 31 -11.67 27.80 -5.25
N MET A 32 -11.84 27.23 -4.05
CA MET A 32 -12.62 26.02 -3.81
C MET A 32 -14.05 26.41 -3.44
N HIS A 33 -15.02 25.91 -4.21
CA HIS A 33 -16.43 26.26 -4.12
C HIS A 33 -17.20 25.18 -3.35
N GLY A 34 -18.07 25.62 -2.44
CA GLY A 34 -18.94 24.71 -1.71
C GLY A 34 -19.98 25.43 -0.88
N THR A 35 -20.81 24.66 -0.19
CA THR A 35 -21.83 25.17 0.72
C THR A 35 -21.44 24.86 2.15
N PHE A 36 -21.27 25.90 2.96
CA PHE A 36 -20.78 25.78 4.33
C PHE A 36 -21.73 26.42 5.33
N CYS A 37 -21.85 25.80 6.49
CA CYS A 37 -22.57 26.34 7.62
C CYS A 37 -21.78 27.50 8.23
N SER A 38 -22.37 28.68 8.29
CA SER A 38 -21.71 29.82 8.95
C SER A 38 -21.69 29.71 10.48
N SER A 39 -22.48 28.81 11.06
CA SER A 39 -22.53 28.58 12.51
C SER A 39 -21.46 27.62 13.02
N CYS A 40 -21.23 26.49 12.35
CA CYS A 40 -20.29 25.46 12.81
C CYS A 40 -19.16 25.13 11.83
N GLY A 41 -19.16 25.73 10.62
CA GLY A 41 -18.12 25.52 9.62
C GLY A 41 -18.26 24.25 8.78
N GLU A 42 -19.16 23.33 9.12
CA GLU A 42 -19.43 22.12 8.34
C GLU A 42 -19.86 22.47 6.91
N GLY A 43 -19.35 21.76 5.91
CA GLY A 43 -19.76 22.03 4.55
C GLY A 43 -19.41 20.95 3.55
N ILE A 44 -19.95 21.13 2.36
CA ILE A 44 -19.86 20.18 1.26
C ILE A 44 -19.29 20.94 0.06
N TRP A 45 -18.18 20.45 -0.48
CA TRP A 45 -17.61 20.95 -1.72
C TRP A 45 -18.54 20.64 -2.90
N ASP A 46 -18.58 21.52 -3.90
CA ASP A 46 -19.24 21.20 -5.16
C ASP A 46 -18.49 20.09 -5.92
N ALA A 47 -19.09 19.59 -7.00
CA ALA A 47 -18.54 18.45 -7.73
C ALA A 47 -17.14 18.73 -8.30
N GLU A 48 -16.89 19.94 -8.80
CA GLU A 48 -15.60 20.31 -9.39
C GLU A 48 -14.52 20.45 -8.31
N SER A 49 -14.81 21.16 -7.23
CA SER A 49 -13.90 21.39 -6.10
C SER A 49 -13.62 20.09 -5.38
N TYR A 50 -14.62 19.22 -5.20
CA TYR A 50 -14.42 17.87 -4.65
C TYR A 50 -13.48 17.02 -5.53
N ARG A 51 -13.65 17.07 -6.86
CA ARG A 51 -12.73 16.39 -7.79
C ARG A 51 -11.31 16.93 -7.66
N ARG A 52 -11.14 18.26 -7.66
CA ARG A 52 -9.83 18.92 -7.48
C ARG A 52 -9.17 18.53 -6.15
N TYR A 53 -9.95 18.52 -5.06
CA TYR A 53 -9.49 18.12 -3.74
C TYR A 53 -8.98 16.67 -3.72
N THR A 54 -9.75 15.73 -4.27
CA THR A 54 -9.39 14.31 -4.27
C THR A 54 -8.18 14.01 -5.18
N GLU A 55 -8.10 14.66 -6.34
CA GLU A 55 -6.93 14.57 -7.23
C GLU A 55 -5.66 15.11 -6.57
N ALA A 56 -5.76 16.28 -5.92
CA ALA A 56 -4.67 16.92 -5.20
C ALA A 56 -4.21 16.08 -4.00
N GLN A 57 -5.15 15.52 -3.23
CA GLN A 57 -4.85 14.61 -2.12
C GLN A 57 -4.11 13.36 -2.61
N ALA A 58 -4.57 12.75 -3.71
CA ALA A 58 -3.91 11.60 -4.31
C ALA A 58 -2.50 11.97 -4.82
N GLY A 59 -2.34 13.16 -5.42
CA GLY A 59 -1.05 13.70 -5.85
C GLY A 59 -0.08 13.86 -4.69
N LEU A 60 -0.50 14.51 -3.60
CA LEU A 60 0.30 14.74 -2.40
C LEU A 60 0.75 13.41 -1.78
N LEU A 61 -0.15 12.43 -1.69
CA LEU A 61 0.18 11.10 -1.21
C LEU A 61 1.23 10.40 -2.09
N ARG A 62 1.15 10.54 -3.42
CA ARG A 62 2.17 10.00 -4.34
C ARG A 62 3.52 10.69 -4.16
N THR A 63 3.56 12.01 -4.02
CA THR A 63 4.79 12.76 -3.79
C THR A 63 5.49 12.33 -2.50
N VAL A 64 4.73 12.15 -1.42
CA VAL A 64 5.29 11.78 -0.11
C VAL A 64 5.67 10.31 -0.04
N LYS A 65 4.82 9.40 -0.55
CA LYS A 65 5.03 7.95 -0.41
C LYS A 65 5.85 7.34 -1.56
N GLY A 66 6.04 8.07 -2.65
CA GLY A 66 6.61 7.58 -3.90
C GLY A 66 5.66 6.64 -4.66
N ASP A 67 6.04 6.31 -5.89
CA ASP A 67 5.39 5.22 -6.63
C ASP A 67 6.00 3.89 -6.22
N VAL A 68 5.33 3.23 -5.27
CA VAL A 68 5.74 1.91 -4.75
C VAL A 68 5.83 0.87 -5.87
N SER A 69 5.00 0.97 -6.91
CA SER A 69 4.99 0.03 -8.05
C SER A 69 6.27 0.18 -8.88
N ALA A 70 6.63 1.44 -9.17
CA ALA A 70 7.89 1.76 -9.86
C ALA A 70 9.11 1.37 -9.02
N ASP A 71 9.07 1.64 -7.70
CA ASP A 71 10.13 1.25 -6.76
C ASP A 71 10.37 -0.26 -6.77
N ILE A 72 9.31 -1.08 -6.66
CA ILE A 72 9.44 -2.54 -6.69
C ILE A 72 10.10 -3.00 -7.98
N LYS A 73 9.65 -2.48 -9.13
CA LYS A 73 10.21 -2.85 -10.44
C LYS A 73 11.69 -2.46 -10.54
N ARG A 74 12.06 -1.29 -10.03
CA ARG A 74 13.43 -0.77 -9.99
C ARG A 74 14.32 -1.65 -9.10
N ILE A 75 13.89 -1.93 -7.87
CA ILE A 75 14.58 -2.81 -6.91
C ILE A 75 14.78 -4.20 -7.51
N ARG A 76 13.73 -4.81 -8.05
CA ARG A 76 13.84 -6.14 -8.67
C ARG A 76 14.89 -6.16 -9.79
N LYS A 77 14.89 -5.14 -10.64
CA LYS A 77 15.86 -5.02 -11.74
C LYS A 77 17.28 -4.80 -11.24
N SER A 78 17.51 -4.01 -10.18
CA SER A 78 18.85 -3.84 -9.61
C SER A 78 19.40 -5.15 -9.00
N LEU A 79 18.51 -5.97 -8.44
CA LEU A 79 18.83 -7.31 -7.94
C LEU A 79 18.96 -8.38 -9.04
N LYS A 80 18.69 -8.03 -10.32
CA LYS A 80 18.74 -8.93 -11.48
C LYS A 80 17.83 -10.18 -11.35
N LEU A 81 16.64 -10.01 -10.75
CA LEU A 81 15.68 -11.08 -10.57
C LEU A 81 14.48 -10.94 -11.52
N THR A 82 13.89 -12.08 -11.89
CA THR A 82 12.55 -12.13 -12.49
C THR A 82 11.47 -11.92 -11.43
N GLN A 83 10.25 -11.61 -11.85
CA GLN A 83 9.12 -11.46 -10.93
C GLN A 83 8.82 -12.77 -10.18
N THR A 84 8.97 -13.90 -10.87
CA THR A 84 8.77 -15.24 -10.31
C THR A 84 9.83 -15.58 -9.27
N GLU A 85 11.11 -15.36 -9.57
CA GLU A 85 12.19 -15.62 -8.61
C GLU A 85 12.06 -14.73 -7.37
N LEU A 86 11.68 -13.47 -7.54
CA LEU A 86 11.45 -12.57 -6.42
C LEU A 86 10.24 -13.02 -5.59
N ALA A 87 9.15 -13.43 -6.23
CA ALA A 87 7.97 -13.97 -5.55
C ALA A 87 8.34 -15.21 -4.73
N GLU A 88 9.14 -16.10 -5.33
CA GLU A 88 9.64 -17.28 -4.67
C GLU A 88 10.51 -16.90 -3.47
N ILE A 89 11.53 -16.06 -3.61
CA ILE A 89 12.40 -15.67 -2.48
C ILE A 89 11.60 -15.05 -1.32
N PHE A 90 10.65 -14.17 -1.63
CA PHE A 90 9.83 -13.49 -0.62
C PHE A 90 8.65 -14.33 -0.10
N GLY A 91 8.44 -15.54 -0.64
CA GLY A 91 7.37 -16.43 -0.19
C GLY A 91 5.96 -15.92 -0.48
N VAL A 92 5.79 -15.09 -1.51
CA VAL A 92 4.49 -14.59 -1.96
C VAL A 92 4.02 -15.36 -3.19
N GLY A 93 2.72 -15.30 -3.51
CA GLY A 93 2.17 -15.99 -4.69
C GLY A 93 2.86 -15.53 -5.99
N LYS A 94 3.00 -16.44 -6.96
CA LYS A 94 3.75 -16.21 -8.22
C LYS A 94 3.34 -14.95 -9.01
N VAL A 95 2.08 -14.53 -8.90
CA VAL A 95 1.51 -13.38 -9.63
C VAL A 95 1.60 -12.07 -8.84
N ALA A 96 2.00 -12.11 -7.55
CA ALA A 96 1.96 -10.96 -6.66
C ALA A 96 2.79 -9.78 -7.19
N PHE A 97 4.06 -10.02 -7.52
CA PHE A 97 4.95 -8.96 -8.02
C PHE A 97 4.51 -8.40 -9.37
N SER A 98 3.88 -9.19 -10.25
CA SER A 98 3.29 -8.69 -11.50
C SER A 98 2.13 -7.71 -11.24
N ARG A 99 1.28 -7.99 -10.23
CA ARG A 99 0.18 -7.09 -9.83
C ARG A 99 0.71 -5.83 -9.14
N TYR A 100 1.72 -5.99 -8.27
CA TYR A 100 2.32 -4.86 -7.57
C TYR A 100 3.03 -3.90 -8.53
N GLU A 101 3.83 -4.42 -9.47
CA GLU A 101 4.55 -3.59 -10.46
C GLU A 101 3.61 -2.90 -11.46
N ARG A 102 2.39 -3.41 -11.66
CA ARG A 102 1.34 -2.78 -12.48
C ARG A 102 0.42 -1.85 -11.69
N GLY A 103 0.61 -1.74 -10.37
CA GLY A 103 -0.24 -0.93 -9.50
C GLY A 103 -1.66 -1.48 -9.27
N GLU A 104 -1.97 -2.69 -9.73
CA GLU A 104 -3.29 -3.32 -9.58
C GLU A 104 -3.60 -3.72 -8.14
N THR A 105 -2.57 -3.91 -7.32
CA THR A 105 -2.71 -4.29 -5.92
C THR A 105 -1.60 -3.62 -5.12
N ARG A 106 -1.93 -3.11 -3.93
CA ARG A 106 -0.92 -2.52 -3.06
C ARG A 106 -0.20 -3.62 -2.27
N PRO A 107 1.14 -3.66 -2.28
CA PRO A 107 1.89 -4.60 -1.46
C PRO A 107 1.73 -4.28 0.04
N PRO A 108 1.79 -5.28 0.94
CA PRO A 108 1.86 -5.06 2.37
C PRO A 108 3.07 -4.20 2.76
N ALA A 109 2.92 -3.32 3.77
CA ALA A 109 4.00 -2.45 4.22
C ALA A 109 5.29 -3.20 4.66
N PRO A 110 5.21 -4.36 5.34
CA PRO A 110 6.41 -5.15 5.67
C PRO A 110 7.17 -5.62 4.43
N LEU A 111 6.46 -6.00 3.36
CA LEU A 111 7.07 -6.44 2.11
C LEU A 111 7.88 -5.32 1.46
N VAL A 112 7.32 -4.11 1.41
CA VAL A 112 8.01 -2.93 0.87
C VAL A 112 9.25 -2.58 1.68
N THR A 113 9.15 -2.69 3.01
CA THR A 113 10.28 -2.43 3.92
C THR A 113 11.41 -3.42 3.69
N LEU A 114 11.08 -4.72 3.58
CA LEU A 114 12.06 -5.77 3.31
C LEU A 114 12.71 -5.61 1.92
N LEU A 115 11.94 -5.23 0.89
CA LEU A 115 12.50 -4.94 -0.44
C LEU A 115 13.52 -3.81 -0.39
N LYS A 116 13.22 -2.72 0.32
CA LYS A 116 14.16 -1.60 0.50
C LYS A 116 15.39 -2.00 1.32
N LEU A 117 15.26 -2.93 2.26
CA LEU A 117 16.38 -3.47 3.02
C LEU A 117 17.30 -4.32 2.12
N VAL A 118 16.72 -5.26 1.38
CA VAL A 118 17.45 -6.14 0.46
C VAL A 118 18.08 -5.36 -0.70
N GLU A 119 17.48 -4.27 -1.14
CA GLU A 119 18.12 -3.36 -2.09
C GLU A 119 19.46 -2.80 -1.56
N ARG A 120 19.53 -2.44 -0.27
CA ARG A 120 20.74 -1.91 0.37
C ARG A 120 21.74 -3.01 0.74
N HIS A 121 21.22 -4.21 0.98
CA HIS A 121 21.96 -5.38 1.43
C HIS A 121 21.63 -6.61 0.56
N PRO A 122 22.07 -6.66 -0.72
CA PRO A 122 21.75 -7.76 -1.62
C PRO A 122 22.25 -9.13 -1.14
N GLU A 123 23.27 -9.16 -0.29
CA GLU A 123 23.81 -10.36 0.36
C GLU A 123 22.75 -11.14 1.16
N LEU A 124 21.73 -10.44 1.69
CA LEU A 124 20.63 -11.07 2.44
C LEU A 124 19.79 -12.01 1.57
N LEU A 125 19.81 -11.87 0.24
CA LEU A 125 19.13 -12.80 -0.66
C LEU A 125 19.62 -14.25 -0.50
N VAL A 126 20.89 -14.44 -0.16
CA VAL A 126 21.46 -15.77 0.06
C VAL A 126 20.87 -16.41 1.31
N GLU A 127 20.79 -15.63 2.40
CA GLU A 127 20.20 -16.07 3.66
C GLU A 127 18.70 -16.36 3.51
N MET A 128 17.96 -15.47 2.85
CA MET A 128 16.52 -15.65 2.59
C MET A 128 16.23 -16.93 1.81
N ARG A 129 17.08 -17.29 0.84
CA ARG A 129 16.97 -18.57 0.11
C ARG A 129 17.21 -19.76 1.04
N GLY A 130 18.20 -19.68 1.93
CA GLY A 130 18.51 -20.73 2.90
C GLY A 130 17.42 -20.96 3.95
N LEU A 131 16.75 -19.90 4.42
CA LEU A 131 15.65 -20.00 5.39
C LEU A 131 14.47 -20.82 4.85
N LYS A 132 14.21 -20.76 3.54
CA LYS A 132 13.18 -21.58 2.90
C LYS A 132 13.49 -23.06 2.93
N THR A 133 14.74 -23.42 2.64
CA THR A 133 15.16 -24.84 2.62
C THR A 133 14.92 -25.49 3.97
N GLN A 134 15.08 -24.74 5.07
CA GLN A 134 14.81 -25.23 6.42
C GLN A 134 13.31 -25.38 6.71
N GLY A 135 12.46 -24.46 6.23
CA GLY A 135 11.00 -24.52 6.37
C GLY A 135 10.33 -25.63 5.54
N GLU A 136 10.88 -25.95 4.37
CA GLU A 136 10.41 -27.06 3.53
C GLU A 136 10.91 -28.41 4.05
N ALA A 137 12.15 -28.50 4.51
CA ALA A 137 12.70 -29.72 5.12
C ALA A 137 11.95 -30.10 6.41
N THR A 138 11.63 -29.11 7.26
CA THR A 138 10.83 -29.35 8.48
C THR A 138 9.40 -29.77 8.17
N ARG A 139 8.75 -29.19 7.15
CA ARG A 139 7.43 -29.63 6.67
C ARG A 139 7.45 -31.03 6.08
N GLY A 140 8.46 -31.37 5.27
CA GLY A 140 8.65 -32.70 4.70
C GLY A 140 8.92 -33.77 5.77
N ALA A 141 9.74 -33.45 6.77
CA ALA A 141 10.00 -34.32 7.90
C ALA A 141 8.74 -34.56 8.75
N ALA A 142 7.97 -33.51 9.05
CA ALA A 142 6.70 -33.64 9.77
C ALA A 142 5.68 -34.50 9.00
N GLN A 143 5.62 -34.36 7.67
CA GLN A 143 4.74 -35.15 6.81
C GLN A 143 5.15 -36.62 6.75
N CYS A 144 6.46 -36.92 6.66
CA CYS A 144 6.99 -38.27 6.69
C CYS A 144 6.71 -38.98 8.04
N LEU A 145 6.95 -38.29 9.16
CA LEU A 145 6.66 -38.83 10.51
C LEU A 145 5.18 -39.16 10.69
N SER A 146 4.28 -38.31 10.16
CA SER A 146 2.83 -38.56 10.20
C SER A 146 2.39 -39.81 9.40
N GLN A 147 3.09 -40.12 8.30
CA GLN A 147 2.81 -41.29 7.46
C GLN A 147 3.34 -42.59 8.08
N VAL A 148 4.51 -42.53 8.74
CA VAL A 148 5.10 -43.65 9.48
C VAL A 148 4.23 -44.04 10.69
N ALA A 149 3.71 -43.06 11.43
CA ALA A 149 2.80 -43.30 12.55
C ALA A 149 1.48 -43.97 12.10
N LYS A 150 0.91 -43.54 10.96
CA LYS A 150 -0.30 -44.16 10.39
C LYS A 150 -0.08 -45.60 9.91
N LYS A 151 1.10 -45.93 9.37
CA LYS A 151 1.43 -47.31 8.95
C LYS A 151 1.60 -48.29 10.11
N ARG A 152 2.02 -47.83 11.30
CA ARG A 152 2.20 -48.68 12.49
C ARG A 152 0.91 -48.94 13.27
N ALA A 153 -0.15 -48.17 13.03
CA ALA A 153 -1.44 -48.33 13.70
C ALA A 153 -2.42 -49.26 12.95
N VAL A 154 -2.03 -49.77 11.77
CA VAL A 154 -2.87 -50.59 10.87
C VAL A 154 -2.29 -52.01 10.70
N GLY A 155 -1.23 -52.35 11.41
CA GLY A 155 -0.67 -53.72 11.49
C GLY A 155 -0.65 -54.19 12.94
#